data_AF-A0A2A5HJI5-F1
#
_entry.id   AF-A0A2A5HJI5-F1
#
_cell.length_a   1.000
_cell.length_b   1.000
_cell.length_c   1.000
_cell.angle_alpha   90.00
_cell.angle_beta   90.00
_cell.angle_gamma   90.00
#
_symmetry.space_group_name_H-M   'P 1'
#
loop_
_entity.id
_entity.type
_entity.pdbx_description
1 polymer ?
#
loop_
_entity_poly.entity_id
_entity_poly.type
_entity_poly.pdbx_seq_one_letter_code
_entity_poly.pdbx_strand_id
1 'polypeptide(L)'
;MFVVPASAGVINLTATIDGAQANAGAGSGSSGMGMADMTLDDVSKMFSWNIWWQDLSGAVSSAHFHGPALPDQNTGVQVSIGDISSPSMGMAMISDSQIDDLLAGLWYINIHTVMHPGGEIRGQVNVVPEPEALILLGVALLALSLIRRRRISD
;
A
#
# COMPACT_ATOMS: atom_id res chain seq x y z
N MET A 1 1.80 10.71 -30.90
CA MET A 1 2.21 10.03 -29.67
C MET A 1 2.21 11.08 -28.57
N PHE A 2 1.11 11.18 -27.81
CA PHE A 2 1.05 12.12 -26.69
C PHE A 2 1.78 11.46 -25.52
N VAL A 3 2.98 11.93 -25.23
CA VAL A 3 3.65 11.65 -23.97
C VAL A 3 3.01 12.61 -22.97
N VAL A 4 2.13 12.11 -22.11
CA VAL A 4 1.77 12.85 -20.90
C VAL A 4 3.02 12.84 -20.01
N PRO A 5 3.57 14.00 -19.62
CA PRO A 5 4.66 14.01 -18.66
C PRO A 5 4.12 13.40 -17.36
N ALA A 6 4.80 12.40 -16.81
CA ALA A 6 4.58 12.02 -15.43
C ALA A 6 4.91 13.26 -14.59
N SER A 7 3.92 13.81 -13.89
CA SER A 7 4.14 14.86 -12.92
C SER A 7 4.79 14.23 -11.69
N ALA A 8 6.09 13.96 -11.78
CA ALA A 8 6.92 13.54 -10.64
C ALA A 8 6.99 14.71 -9.64
N GLY A 9 6.71 14.41 -8.37
CA GLY A 9 6.70 15.40 -7.30
C GLY A 9 6.24 14.80 -5.98
N VAL A 10 5.08 14.14 -5.96
CA VAL A 10 4.59 13.34 -4.82
C VAL A 10 3.61 12.30 -5.33
N ILE A 11 3.83 11.03 -4.98
CA ILE A 11 2.95 9.90 -5.27
C ILE A 11 2.22 9.51 -3.99
N ASN A 12 0.89 9.41 -4.04
CA ASN A 12 0.09 8.97 -2.90
C ASN A 12 -0.02 7.45 -2.87
N LEU A 13 0.15 6.86 -1.70
CA LEU A 13 -0.02 5.42 -1.48
C LEU A 13 -0.92 5.18 -0.27
N THR A 14 -1.57 4.01 -0.27
CA THR A 14 -2.46 3.60 0.82
C THR A 14 -2.33 2.13 1.13
N ALA A 15 -2.71 1.73 2.35
CA ALA A 15 -2.88 0.34 2.73
C ALA A 15 -4.03 0.21 3.73
N THR A 16 -4.93 -0.75 3.50
CA THR A 16 -5.85 -1.25 4.52
C THR A 16 -5.16 -2.39 5.27
N ILE A 17 -5.15 -2.33 6.59
CA ILE A 17 -4.38 -3.23 7.44
C ILE A 17 -5.36 -4.06 8.28
N ASP A 18 -5.25 -5.38 8.24
CA ASP A 18 -6.11 -6.26 9.03
C ASP A 18 -5.42 -7.58 9.39
N GLY A 19 -6.06 -8.33 10.30
CA GLY A 19 -5.61 -9.65 10.71
C GLY A 19 -5.81 -10.76 9.67
N ALA A 20 -6.63 -10.57 8.64
CA ALA A 20 -6.86 -11.58 7.60
C ALA A 20 -5.68 -11.67 6.61
N GLN A 21 -5.03 -10.53 6.34
CA GLN A 21 -3.87 -10.45 5.46
C GLN A 21 -2.58 -10.99 6.11
N ALA A 22 -2.53 -11.09 7.45
CA ALA A 22 -1.34 -11.53 8.18
C ALA A 22 -0.89 -12.95 7.78
N ASN A 23 0.37 -13.28 8.09
CA ASN A 23 0.96 -14.59 7.79
C ASN A 23 0.79 -15.02 6.33
N ALA A 24 1.11 -14.13 5.39
CA ALA A 24 0.97 -14.39 3.95
C ALA A 24 -0.48 -14.79 3.54
N GLY A 25 -1.49 -14.11 4.12
CA GLY A 25 -2.90 -14.37 3.84
C GLY A 25 -3.51 -15.57 4.58
N ALA A 26 -2.74 -16.29 5.41
CA ALA A 26 -3.28 -17.33 6.29
C ALA A 26 -4.08 -16.74 7.47
N GLY A 27 -3.90 -15.45 7.74
CA GLY A 27 -4.53 -14.72 8.82
C GLY A 27 -3.85 -14.93 10.18
N SER A 28 -4.16 -14.03 11.12
CA SER A 28 -3.74 -14.12 12.53
C SER A 28 -4.88 -14.48 13.48
N GLY A 29 -6.14 -14.39 13.01
CA GLY A 29 -7.34 -14.49 13.84
C GLY A 29 -7.62 -13.26 14.70
N SER A 30 -6.78 -12.21 14.61
CA SER A 30 -7.00 -10.95 15.30
C SER A 30 -8.16 -10.15 14.69
N SER A 31 -8.86 -9.40 15.54
CA SER A 31 -9.83 -8.38 15.11
C SER A 31 -9.18 -7.02 14.87
N GLY A 32 -7.86 -6.91 15.07
CA GLY A 32 -7.09 -5.71 14.83
C GLY A 32 -7.23 -5.22 13.41
N MET A 33 -7.26 -3.90 13.28
CA MET A 33 -7.40 -3.22 11.99
C MET A 33 -6.65 -1.91 11.98
N GLY A 34 -6.39 -1.39 10.80
CA GLY A 34 -5.72 -0.12 10.60
C GLY A 34 -5.80 0.38 9.17
N MET A 35 -5.31 1.59 8.98
CA MET A 35 -5.14 2.23 7.69
C MET A 35 -3.83 2.99 7.66
N ALA A 36 -3.21 3.05 6.50
CA ALA A 36 -2.05 3.87 6.25
C ALA A 36 -2.30 4.80 5.07
N ASP A 37 -1.96 6.07 5.27
CA ASP A 37 -1.76 7.04 4.20
C ASP A 37 -0.27 7.34 4.11
N MET A 38 0.26 7.29 2.90
CA MET A 38 1.68 7.45 2.64
C MET A 38 1.91 8.32 1.42
N THR A 39 3.09 8.93 1.38
CA THR A 39 3.55 9.69 0.23
C THR A 39 4.98 9.31 -0.12
N LEU A 40 5.28 9.27 -1.42
CA LEU A 40 6.62 9.17 -1.93
C LEU A 40 6.92 10.40 -2.79
N ASP A 41 7.89 11.21 -2.38
CA ASP A 41 8.55 12.15 -3.27
C ASP A 41 9.69 11.40 -3.99
N ASP A 42 9.51 11.11 -5.27
CA ASP A 42 10.45 10.35 -6.09
C ASP A 42 11.68 11.17 -6.53
N VAL A 43 11.64 12.50 -6.34
CA VAL A 43 12.78 13.39 -6.59
C VAL A 43 13.70 13.43 -5.38
N SER A 44 13.13 13.69 -4.19
CA SER A 44 13.89 13.68 -2.94
C SER A 44 14.09 12.28 -2.37
N LYS A 45 13.40 11.27 -2.92
CA LYS A 45 13.35 9.87 -2.45
C LYS A 45 12.81 9.70 -1.03
N MET A 46 11.97 10.65 -0.62
CA MET A 46 11.41 10.69 0.71
C MET A 46 10.10 9.92 0.75
N PHE A 47 10.07 8.81 1.48
CA PHE A 47 8.87 8.05 1.78
C PHE A 47 8.35 8.44 3.17
N SER A 48 7.12 8.94 3.24
CA SER A 48 6.48 9.40 4.49
C SER A 48 5.20 8.63 4.74
N TRP A 49 4.83 8.46 6.01
CA TRP A 49 3.65 7.71 6.40
C TRP A 49 2.93 8.34 7.60
N ASN A 50 1.62 8.11 7.63
CA ASN A 50 0.75 8.26 8.78
C ASN A 50 -0.11 6.99 8.87
N ILE A 51 0.10 6.22 9.91
CA ILE A 51 -0.47 4.88 10.06
C ILE A 51 -1.28 4.86 11.36
N TRP A 52 -2.53 4.47 11.25
CA TRP A 52 -3.40 4.28 12.40
C TRP A 52 -3.79 2.81 12.52
N TRP A 53 -3.91 2.33 13.75
CA TRP A 53 -4.43 1.00 14.07
C TRP A 53 -5.15 0.98 15.42
N GLN A 54 -6.01 -0.02 15.60
CA GLN A 54 -6.73 -0.30 16.84
C GLN A 54 -7.03 -1.80 17.01
N ASP A 55 -7.67 -2.14 18.13
CA ASP A 55 -8.22 -3.47 18.43
C ASP A 55 -7.21 -4.63 18.36
N LEU A 56 -5.93 -4.33 18.64
CA LEU A 56 -4.89 -5.33 18.76
C LEU A 56 -5.06 -6.16 20.05
N SER A 57 -4.68 -7.43 19.98
CA SER A 57 -4.78 -8.40 21.06
C SER A 57 -3.69 -8.26 22.13
N GLY A 58 -2.69 -7.40 21.91
CA GLY A 58 -1.60 -7.17 22.84
C GLY A 58 -0.83 -5.89 22.56
N ALA A 59 0.16 -5.60 23.42
CA ALA A 59 1.03 -4.44 23.23
C ALA A 59 1.86 -4.58 21.94
N VAL A 60 1.95 -3.47 21.18
CA VAL A 60 2.79 -3.40 19.98
C VAL A 60 4.25 -3.56 20.39
N SER A 61 4.97 -4.45 19.70
CA SER A 61 6.39 -4.73 19.93
C SER A 61 7.27 -4.14 18.83
N SER A 62 6.77 -4.08 17.59
CA SER A 62 7.44 -3.44 16.45
C SER A 62 6.47 -3.23 15.27
N ALA A 63 6.85 -2.37 14.34
CA ALA A 63 6.13 -2.17 13.08
C ALA A 63 7.14 -1.91 11.95
N HIS A 64 6.90 -2.51 10.78
CA HIS A 64 7.82 -2.45 9.65
C HIS A 64 7.09 -2.38 8.31
N PHE A 65 7.76 -1.79 7.33
CA PHE A 65 7.53 -2.06 5.92
C PHE A 65 8.45 -3.20 5.46
N HIS A 66 7.88 -4.18 4.79
CA HIS A 66 8.58 -5.32 4.20
C HIS A 66 8.43 -5.29 2.68
N GLY A 67 9.37 -5.93 1.98
CA GLY A 67 9.35 -6.05 0.52
C GLY A 67 10.67 -6.62 -0.03
N PRO A 68 10.76 -6.88 -1.34
CA PRO A 68 9.64 -7.08 -2.25
C PRO A 68 8.92 -8.41 -1.97
N ALA A 69 7.59 -8.41 -2.03
CA ALA A 69 6.74 -9.58 -1.82
C ALA A 69 5.35 -9.38 -2.45
N LEU A 70 4.82 -10.46 -3.03
CA LEU A 70 3.40 -10.58 -3.34
C LEU A 70 2.56 -10.66 -2.05
N PRO A 71 1.23 -10.44 -2.12
CA PRO A 71 0.34 -10.48 -0.95
C PRO A 71 0.42 -11.78 -0.12
N ASP A 72 0.74 -12.90 -0.75
CA ASP A 72 0.86 -14.24 -0.16
C ASP A 72 2.32 -14.64 0.16
N GLN A 73 3.22 -13.67 0.27
CA GLN A 73 4.63 -13.91 0.55
C GLN A 73 5.12 -13.09 1.73
N ASN A 74 6.02 -13.68 2.53
CA ASN A 74 6.74 -12.99 3.59
C ASN A 74 8.19 -12.76 3.15
N THR A 75 8.76 -11.62 3.54
CA THR A 75 10.12 -11.24 3.18
C THR A 75 10.77 -10.38 4.28
N GLY A 76 12.00 -9.93 4.03
CA GLY A 76 12.75 -9.08 4.95
C GLY A 76 12.17 -7.67 5.12
N VAL A 77 12.68 -6.98 6.14
CA VAL A 77 12.35 -5.57 6.43
C VAL A 77 13.05 -4.66 5.43
N GLN A 78 12.32 -3.68 4.92
CA GLN A 78 12.83 -2.60 4.07
C GLN A 78 12.98 -1.30 4.86
N VAL A 79 11.97 -0.95 5.66
CA VAL A 79 11.97 0.24 6.52
C VAL A 79 11.38 -0.12 7.89
N SER A 80 12.05 0.31 8.95
CA SER A 80 11.49 0.27 10.30
C SER A 80 10.67 1.52 10.56
N ILE A 81 9.46 1.36 11.09
CA ILE A 81 8.56 2.49 11.40
C ILE A 81 9.01 3.23 12.66
N GLY A 82 9.69 2.53 13.59
CA GLY A 82 10.29 3.11 14.79
C GLY A 82 9.28 3.52 15.86
N ASP A 83 8.39 4.48 15.56
CA ASP A 83 7.29 4.87 16.45
C ASP A 83 6.18 3.82 16.41
N ILE A 84 5.93 3.21 17.56
CA ILE A 84 4.94 2.15 17.76
C ILE A 84 3.66 2.67 18.46
N SER A 85 3.47 3.98 18.48
CA SER A 85 2.21 4.62 18.90
C SER A 85 1.18 4.64 17.75
N SER A 86 -0.10 4.85 18.06
CA SER A 86 -1.17 4.99 17.07
C SER A 86 -1.86 6.34 17.27
N PRO A 87 -1.87 7.24 16.26
CA PRO A 87 -1.23 7.10 14.96
C PRO A 87 0.31 7.18 15.02
N SER A 88 0.98 6.38 14.20
CA SER A 88 2.43 6.44 13.96
C SER A 88 2.73 7.28 12.73
N MET A 89 3.56 8.29 12.90
CA MET A 89 3.99 9.18 11.83
C MET A 89 5.50 9.13 11.69
N GLY A 90 5.98 9.09 10.45
CA GLY A 90 7.41 9.02 10.18
C GLY A 90 7.75 9.17 8.72
N MET A 91 9.06 9.12 8.46
CA MET A 91 9.61 9.21 7.12
C MET A 91 10.97 8.52 7.03
N ALA A 92 11.31 8.04 5.85
CA ALA A 92 12.61 7.46 5.53
C ALA A 92 13.01 7.79 4.09
N MET A 93 14.31 7.97 3.89
CA MET A 93 14.91 7.97 2.56
C MET A 93 15.01 6.53 2.06
N ILE A 94 14.56 6.26 0.84
CA ILE A 94 14.62 4.92 0.23
C ILE A 94 15.44 4.95 -1.08
N SER A 95 16.00 3.80 -1.47
CA SER A 95 16.76 3.68 -2.71
C SER A 95 15.87 3.63 -3.96
N ASP A 96 16.46 3.82 -5.14
CA ASP A 96 15.71 3.72 -6.41
C ASP A 96 15.09 2.32 -6.60
N SER A 97 15.80 1.26 -6.22
CA SER A 97 15.26 -0.11 -6.27
C SER A 97 14.08 -0.29 -5.30
N GLN A 98 14.14 0.33 -4.13
CA GLN A 98 13.05 0.28 -3.15
C GLN A 98 11.84 1.07 -3.65
N ILE A 99 12.05 2.20 -4.34
CA ILE A 99 10.99 2.96 -5.01
C ILE A 99 10.32 2.09 -6.08
N ASP A 100 11.10 1.43 -6.94
CA ASP A 100 10.55 0.55 -7.98
C ASP A 100 9.68 -0.56 -7.38
N ASP A 101 10.16 -1.23 -6.33
CA ASP A 101 9.41 -2.28 -5.63
C ASP A 101 8.14 -1.75 -4.92
N LEU A 102 8.24 -0.57 -4.29
CA LEU A 102 7.11 0.09 -3.62
C LEU A 102 6.02 0.46 -4.61
N LEU A 103 6.39 1.08 -5.75
CA LEU A 103 5.48 1.48 -6.80
C LEU A 103 4.90 0.30 -7.57
N ALA A 104 5.60 -0.84 -7.61
CA ALA A 104 5.09 -2.10 -8.12
C ALA A 104 4.10 -2.78 -7.15
N GLY A 105 3.83 -2.19 -5.99
CA GLY A 105 2.93 -2.76 -4.98
C GLY A 105 3.50 -4.01 -4.33
N LEU A 106 4.83 -4.14 -4.26
CA LEU A 106 5.52 -5.29 -3.67
C LEU A 106 5.88 -5.06 -2.20
N TRP A 107 5.38 -4.00 -1.59
CA TRP A 107 5.62 -3.70 -0.18
C TRP A 107 4.36 -3.93 0.66
N TYR A 108 4.55 -4.32 1.90
CA TYR A 108 3.48 -4.43 2.88
C TYR A 108 3.89 -3.88 4.24
N ILE A 109 2.91 -3.36 4.96
CA ILE A 109 3.02 -2.97 6.36
C ILE A 109 2.73 -4.19 7.22
N ASN A 110 3.51 -4.40 8.26
CA ASN A 110 3.27 -5.43 9.26
C ASN A 110 3.42 -4.82 10.66
N ILE A 111 2.39 -4.98 11.50
CA ILE A 111 2.41 -4.54 12.89
C ILE A 111 2.45 -5.78 13.78
N HIS A 112 3.44 -5.83 14.65
CA HIS A 112 3.71 -6.96 15.53
C HIS A 112 3.31 -6.61 16.96
N THR A 113 2.77 -7.60 17.66
CA THR A 113 2.52 -7.50 19.10
C THR A 113 3.25 -8.60 19.86
N VAL A 114 3.27 -8.49 21.18
CA VAL A 114 3.76 -9.59 22.04
C VAL A 114 2.99 -10.91 21.83
N MET A 115 1.71 -10.84 21.45
CA MET A 115 0.88 -12.04 21.20
C MET A 115 1.07 -12.60 19.79
N HIS A 116 1.46 -11.76 18.84
CA HIS A 116 1.69 -12.14 17.44
C HIS A 116 3.07 -11.67 16.95
N PRO A 117 4.17 -12.32 17.37
CA PRO A 117 5.52 -11.89 17.03
C PRO A 117 5.83 -11.99 15.54
N GLY A 118 5.16 -12.86 14.79
CA GLY A 118 5.26 -12.95 13.32
C GLY A 118 4.53 -11.84 12.55
N GLY A 119 3.72 -11.04 13.24
CA GLY A 119 2.82 -10.04 12.65
C GLY A 119 1.38 -10.32 13.07
N GLU A 120 0.73 -9.33 13.68
CA GLU A 120 -0.68 -9.40 14.04
C GLU A 120 -1.58 -8.97 12.89
N ILE A 121 -1.27 -7.83 12.28
CA ILE A 121 -2.04 -7.24 11.18
C ILE A 121 -1.10 -6.81 10.06
N ARG A 122 -1.56 -7.00 8.82
CA ARG A 122 -0.81 -6.72 7.59
C ARG A 122 -1.66 -5.92 6.61
N GLY A 123 -1.02 -5.07 5.82
CA GLY A 123 -1.65 -4.36 4.70
C GLY A 123 -0.70 -4.21 3.53
N GLN A 124 -1.10 -4.67 2.34
CA GLN A 124 -0.32 -4.42 1.11
C GLN A 124 -0.37 -2.93 0.75
N VAL A 125 0.77 -2.35 0.40
CA VAL A 125 0.88 -0.95 -0.02
C VAL A 125 0.53 -0.85 -1.50
N ASN A 126 -0.38 0.06 -1.83
CA ASN A 126 -0.85 0.29 -3.19
C ASN A 126 -0.75 1.76 -3.55
N VAL A 127 -0.36 2.04 -4.79
CA VAL A 127 -0.41 3.40 -5.37
C VAL A 127 -1.88 3.83 -5.51
N VAL A 128 -2.20 5.02 -5.05
CA VAL A 128 -3.50 5.64 -5.27
C VAL A 128 -3.52 6.21 -6.68
N PRO A 129 -4.41 5.76 -7.59
CA PRO A 129 -4.48 6.32 -8.93
C PRO A 129 -4.89 7.79 -8.89
N GLU A 130 -4.20 8.63 -9.65
CA GLU A 130 -4.59 10.02 -9.83
C GLU A 130 -6.02 10.10 -10.42
N PRO A 131 -6.86 11.08 -10.01
CA PRO A 131 -8.26 11.16 -10.44
C PRO A 131 -8.45 11.12 -11.96
N GLU A 132 -7.49 11.63 -12.74
CA GLU A 132 -7.55 11.63 -14.21
C GLU A 132 -7.44 10.23 -14.82
N ALA A 133 -6.68 9.32 -14.20
CA ALA A 133 -6.57 7.94 -14.67
C ALA A 133 -7.92 7.21 -14.57
N LEU A 134 -8.69 7.48 -13.50
CA LEU A 134 -10.04 6.94 -13.32
C LEU A 134 -11.03 7.51 -14.34
N ILE A 135 -10.94 8.82 -14.65
CA ILE A 135 -11.79 9.47 -15.65
C ILE A 135 -11.54 8.87 -17.05
N LEU A 136 -10.28 8.70 -17.44
CA LEU A 136 -9.92 8.11 -18.73
C LEU A 136 -10.44 6.67 -18.88
N LEU A 137 -10.35 5.86 -17.83
CA LEU A 137 -10.91 4.50 -17.82
C LEU A 137 -12.44 4.52 -18.00
N GLY A 138 -13.13 5.42 -17.31
CA GLY A 138 -14.58 5.59 -17.45
C GLY A 138 -15.01 5.96 -18.88
N VAL A 139 -14.30 6.90 -19.52
CA VAL A 139 -14.57 7.29 -20.91
C VAL A 139 -14.31 6.14 -21.89
N ALA A 140 -13.23 5.38 -21.70
CA ALA A 140 -12.90 4.23 -22.54
C ALA A 140 -13.98 3.13 -22.48
N LEU A 141 -14.47 2.81 -21.29
CA LEU A 141 -15.55 1.84 -21.10
C LEU A 141 -16.86 2.29 -21.74
N LEU A 142 -17.21 3.58 -21.62
CA LEU A 142 -18.37 4.16 -22.29
C LEU A 142 -18.27 4.07 -23.83
N ALA A 143 -17.11 4.42 -24.38
CA ALA A 143 -16.85 4.33 -25.82
C ALA A 143 -16.97 2.88 -26.33
N LEU A 144 -16.39 1.90 -25.62
CA LEU A 144 -16.51 0.47 -25.94
C LEU A 144 -17.96 -0.01 -25.89
N SER A 145 -18.74 0.44 -24.90
CA SER A 145 -20.17 0.14 -24.79
C SER A 145 -20.95 0.67 -26.01
N LEU A 146 -20.69 1.90 -26.44
CA LEU A 146 -21.35 2.51 -27.59
C LEU A 146 -20.98 1.82 -28.91
N ILE A 147 -19.70 1.43 -29.08
CA ILE A 147 -19.24 0.66 -30.25
C ILE A 147 -19.89 -0.72 -30.28
N ARG A 148 -19.97 -1.41 -29.13
CA ARG A 148 -20.62 -2.72 -29.03
C ARG A 148 -22.11 -2.66 -29.35
N ARG A 149 -22.82 -1.64 -28.88
CA ARG A 149 -24.26 -1.46 -29.19
C ARG A 149 -24.51 -1.27 -30.68
N ARG A 150 -23.66 -0.54 -31.39
CA ARG A 150 -23.77 -0.35 -32.85
C ARG A 150 -23.56 -1.64 -33.64
N ARG A 151 -22.70 -2.55 -33.18
CA ARG A 151 -22.42 -3.84 -33.85
C ARG A 151 -23.49 -4.91 -33.67
N ILE A 152 -24.39 -4.77 -32.69
CA ILE A 152 -25.46 -5.75 -32.43
C ILE A 152 -26.76 -5.36 -33.18
N SER A 153 -26.85 -4.11 -33.62
CA SER A 153 -28.00 -3.56 -34.35
C SER A 153 -27.92 -3.73 -35.89
N ASP A 154 -26.89 -4.41 -36.40
CA ASP A 154 -26.71 -4.78 -37.81
C ASP A 154 -26.87 -6.31 -37.98
#